data_AF-A0AB34ILN2-F1
#
_entry.id   AF-A0AB34ILN2-F1
#
_cell.length_a   1.000
_cell.length_b   1.000
_cell.length_c   1.000
_cell.angle_alpha   90.00
_cell.angle_beta   90.00
_cell.angle_gamma   90.00
#
_symmetry.space_group_name_H-M   'P 1'
#
loop_
_entity.id
_entity.type
_entity.pdbx_description
1 polymer ?
#
loop_
_entity_poly.entity_id
_entity_poly.type
_entity_poly.pdbx_seq_one_letter_code
_entity_poly.pdbx_strand_id
1 'polypeptide(L)'
;MAVFVRSLPFPREGTFMRFRVSHETVPEWRGEDVLVFYRREADSLSFWALQEACPHAGVSLIESDIEDFGRAEGLGPCLACPAHMYVFDAQSGQCITQPRARDARTYPVSHERGDDGMVRVYLGREPHAKAATTRATVDQKRANEIQLSLVEIGLNRRYGTSEVL
;
A
#
# COMPACT_ATOMS: atom_id res chain seq x y z
N MET A 1 -10.63 -15.97 -9.84
CA MET A 1 -9.52 -16.39 -10.72
C MET A 1 -8.45 -15.31 -10.69
N ALA A 2 -7.18 -15.67 -10.54
CA ALA A 2 -6.06 -14.71 -10.51
C ALA A 2 -5.46 -14.53 -11.90
N VAL A 3 -4.84 -13.37 -12.17
CA VAL A 3 -4.19 -13.01 -13.43
C VAL A 3 -2.71 -12.83 -13.17
N PHE A 4 -1.84 -13.41 -14.01
CA PHE A 4 -0.41 -13.13 -13.97
C PHE A 4 -0.18 -11.66 -14.34
N VAL A 5 0.51 -10.91 -13.49
CA VAL A 5 0.72 -9.47 -13.70
C VAL A 5 2.17 -9.12 -14.00
N ARG A 6 3.14 -9.82 -13.38
CA ARG A 6 4.56 -9.47 -13.53
C ARG A 6 5.51 -10.54 -13.00
N SER A 7 6.68 -10.63 -13.60
CA SER A 7 7.87 -11.27 -13.00
C SER A 7 8.79 -10.20 -12.40
N LEU A 8 9.23 -10.42 -11.16
CA LEU A 8 10.07 -9.46 -10.42
C LEU A 8 11.37 -10.14 -9.96
N PRO A 9 12.50 -9.41 -9.96
CA PRO A 9 13.68 -9.89 -9.25
C PRO A 9 13.40 -9.88 -7.74
N PHE A 10 14.15 -10.70 -6.98
CA PHE A 10 14.09 -10.67 -5.53
C PHE A 10 14.68 -9.35 -5.01
N PRO A 11 13.90 -8.46 -4.35
CA PRO A 11 14.35 -7.12 -4.04
C PRO A 11 15.32 -7.10 -2.85
N ARG A 12 15.97 -5.94 -2.64
CA ARG A 12 16.71 -5.67 -1.40
C ARG A 12 15.75 -5.67 -0.21
N GLU A 13 16.25 -6.09 0.94
CA GLU A 13 15.48 -6.14 2.17
C GLU A 13 15.06 -4.74 2.65
N GLY A 14 13.87 -4.65 3.27
CA GLY A 14 13.43 -3.46 3.99
C GLY A 14 12.84 -2.32 3.16
N THR A 15 12.96 -2.34 1.83
CA THR A 15 12.42 -1.28 0.96
C THR A 15 11.09 -1.69 0.33
N PHE A 16 10.10 -0.80 0.37
CA PHE A 16 8.87 -0.97 -0.41
C PHE A 16 9.11 -0.70 -1.89
N MET A 17 8.83 -1.71 -2.69
CA MET A 17 8.78 -1.64 -4.14
C MET A 17 7.32 -1.60 -4.59
N ARG A 18 7.03 -0.98 -5.73
CA ARG A 18 5.65 -0.78 -6.19
C ARG A 18 5.53 -0.80 -7.71
N PHE A 19 4.36 -1.15 -8.21
CA PHE A 19 4.01 -1.04 -9.63
C PHE A 19 2.49 -0.96 -9.82
N ARG A 20 2.07 -0.41 -10.96
CA ARG A 20 0.66 -0.34 -11.36
C ARG A 20 0.28 -1.54 -12.23
N VAL A 21 -0.86 -2.14 -11.94
CA VAL A 21 -1.59 -3.07 -12.80
C VAL A 21 -2.76 -2.32 -13.43
N SER A 22 -2.78 -2.23 -14.75
CA SER A 22 -3.84 -1.61 -15.54
C SER A 22 -4.05 -2.44 -16.81
N HIS A 23 -5.05 -2.07 -17.62
CA HIS A 23 -5.20 -2.64 -18.96
C HIS A 23 -3.95 -2.39 -19.84
N GLU A 24 -3.24 -1.28 -19.62
CA GLU A 24 -2.03 -0.94 -20.38
C GLU A 24 -0.84 -1.82 -20.02
N THR A 25 -0.66 -2.12 -18.72
CA THR A 25 0.47 -2.96 -18.26
C THR A 25 0.16 -4.45 -18.34
N VAL A 26 -1.12 -4.83 -18.24
CA VAL A 26 -1.60 -6.21 -18.31
C VAL A 26 -2.85 -6.26 -19.19
N PRO A 27 -2.73 -6.56 -20.50
CA PRO A 27 -3.85 -6.53 -21.44
C PRO A 27 -5.00 -7.49 -21.16
N GLU A 28 -4.88 -8.42 -20.22
CA GLU A 28 -5.96 -9.29 -19.74
C GLU A 28 -6.73 -8.70 -18.54
N TRP A 29 -6.19 -7.66 -17.92
CA TRP A 29 -6.82 -6.97 -16.81
C TRP A 29 -8.00 -6.14 -17.32
N ARG A 30 -9.16 -6.30 -16.69
CA ARG A 30 -10.42 -5.61 -17.05
C ARG A 30 -11.04 -4.87 -15.85
N GLY A 31 -10.35 -4.88 -14.71
CA GLY A 31 -10.76 -4.16 -13.50
C GLY A 31 -10.30 -2.70 -13.51
N GLU A 32 -10.50 -2.02 -12.39
CA GLU A 32 -9.85 -0.73 -12.15
C GLU A 32 -8.33 -0.88 -12.06
N ASP A 33 -7.61 0.23 -12.19
CA ASP A 33 -6.16 0.23 -11.93
C ASP A 33 -5.87 -0.13 -10.48
N VAL A 34 -4.88 -0.98 -10.28
CA VAL A 34 -4.46 -1.49 -8.97
C VAL A 34 -3.00 -1.13 -8.72
N LEU A 35 -2.74 -0.55 -7.56
CA LEU A 35 -1.41 -0.40 -7.01
C LEU A 35 -1.03 -1.70 -6.31
N VAL A 36 0.02 -2.36 -6.79
CA VAL A 36 0.66 -3.47 -6.08
C VAL A 36 1.95 -2.96 -5.48
N PHE A 37 2.17 -3.24 -4.20
CA PHE A 37 3.45 -2.99 -3.55
C PHE A 37 3.85 -4.16 -2.68
N TYR A 38 5.15 -4.25 -2.45
CA TYR A 38 5.76 -5.40 -1.82
C TYR A 38 7.05 -5.01 -1.11
N ARG A 39 7.39 -5.79 -0.10
CA ARG A 39 8.63 -5.63 0.65
C ARG A 39 9.17 -7.00 1.00
N ARG A 40 10.49 -7.14 0.89
CA ARG A 40 11.19 -8.30 1.42
C ARG A 40 11.43 -8.13 2.92
N GLU A 41 11.07 -9.14 3.69
CA GLU A 41 11.30 -9.25 5.12
C GLU A 41 12.11 -10.53 5.38
N ALA A 42 13.39 -10.38 5.76
CA ALA A 42 14.36 -11.47 5.87
C ALA A 42 14.35 -12.40 4.64
N ASP A 43 13.79 -13.60 4.75
CA ASP A 43 13.73 -14.61 3.69
C ASP A 43 12.37 -14.73 3.01
N SER A 44 11.45 -13.81 3.31
CA SER A 44 10.08 -13.81 2.80
C SER A 44 9.75 -12.55 2.01
N LEU A 45 8.74 -12.65 1.14
CA LEU A 45 8.22 -11.54 0.35
C LEU A 45 6.75 -11.32 0.69
N SER A 46 6.43 -10.14 1.17
CA SER A 46 5.07 -9.75 1.51
C SER A 46 4.53 -8.83 0.42
N PHE A 47 3.29 -9.07 0.01
CA PHE A 47 2.60 -8.32 -1.04
C PHE A 47 1.29 -7.74 -0.54
N TRP A 48 0.96 -6.57 -1.05
CA TRP A 48 -0.30 -5.89 -0.84
C TRP A 48 -0.77 -5.29 -2.15
N ALA A 49 -2.09 -5.19 -2.32
CA ALA A 49 -2.67 -4.54 -3.47
C ALA A 49 -3.91 -3.75 -3.08
N LEU A 50 -3.99 -2.52 -3.58
CA LEU A 50 -5.12 -1.62 -3.40
C LEU A 50 -5.51 -0.97 -4.72
N GLN A 51 -6.75 -0.49 -4.82
CA GLN A 51 -7.12 0.40 -5.92
C GLN A 51 -6.11 1.55 -6.05
N GLU A 52 -5.72 1.88 -7.28
CA GLU A 52 -4.71 2.89 -7.55
C GLU A 52 -5.24 4.31 -7.33
N ALA A 53 -6.51 4.54 -7.62
CA ALA A 53 -7.15 5.84 -7.42
C ALA A 53 -7.59 6.01 -5.95
N CYS A 54 -7.18 7.10 -5.31
CA CYS A 54 -7.56 7.42 -3.93
C CYS A 54 -9.09 7.51 -3.78
N PRO A 55 -9.71 6.80 -2.81
CA PRO A 55 -11.16 6.84 -2.59
C PRO A 55 -11.75 8.22 -2.25
N HIS A 56 -10.90 9.17 -1.83
CA HIS A 56 -11.31 10.54 -1.51
C HIS A 56 -11.61 11.36 -2.76
N ALA A 57 -10.63 11.45 -3.67
CA ALA A 57 -10.68 12.41 -4.79
C ALA A 57 -10.08 11.85 -6.10
N GLY A 58 -9.83 10.55 -6.18
CA GLY A 58 -9.29 9.90 -7.39
C GLY A 58 -7.81 10.18 -7.67
N VAL A 59 -7.09 10.77 -6.72
CA VAL A 59 -5.64 11.04 -6.85
C VAL A 59 -4.87 9.73 -6.95
N SER A 60 -3.91 9.67 -7.87
CA SER A 60 -3.00 8.54 -8.06
C SER A 60 -2.25 8.20 -6.76
N LEU A 61 -2.35 6.95 -6.32
CA LEU A 61 -1.69 6.43 -5.13
C LEU A 61 -0.33 5.78 -5.44
N ILE A 62 0.07 5.66 -6.71
CA ILE A 62 1.38 5.09 -7.07
C ILE A 62 2.53 5.88 -6.43
N GLU A 63 2.37 7.18 -6.18
CA GLU A 63 3.37 8.06 -5.55
C GLU A 63 3.24 8.17 -4.03
N SER A 64 2.39 7.36 -3.40
CA SER A 64 2.20 7.41 -1.96
C SER A 64 3.45 7.07 -1.16
N ASP A 65 3.60 7.70 0.00
CA ASP A 65 4.47 7.20 1.06
C ASP A 65 3.84 5.94 1.68
N ILE A 66 4.67 4.93 1.97
CA ILE A 66 4.26 3.64 2.52
C ILE A 66 5.12 3.35 3.75
N GLU A 67 4.49 3.24 4.91
CA GLU A 67 5.18 3.12 6.20
C GLU A 67 4.46 2.16 7.15
N ASP A 68 5.15 1.61 8.16
CA ASP A 68 4.56 0.69 9.16
C ASP A 68 4.09 1.38 10.47
N PHE A 69 3.74 2.66 10.46
CA PHE A 69 3.42 3.38 11.71
C PHE A 69 2.19 2.86 12.46
N GLY A 70 1.33 2.07 11.81
CA GLY A 70 0.15 1.45 12.40
C GLY A 70 0.39 0.07 13.04
N ARG A 71 1.63 -0.42 13.03
CA ARG A 71 1.95 -1.79 13.46
C ARG A 71 1.66 -2.03 14.94
N ALA A 72 1.86 -1.03 15.79
CA ALA A 72 1.56 -1.13 17.23
C ALA A 72 0.04 -1.27 17.49
N GLU A 73 -0.76 -0.76 16.57
CA GLU A 73 -2.23 -0.82 16.55
C GLU A 73 -2.75 -2.05 15.79
N GLY A 74 -1.86 -2.97 15.38
CA GLY A 74 -2.20 -4.19 14.65
C GLY A 74 -2.56 -3.97 13.18
N LEU A 75 -2.23 -2.81 12.62
CA LEU A 75 -2.44 -2.50 11.20
C LEU A 75 -1.29 -3.05 10.34
N GLY A 76 -1.57 -3.24 9.06
CA GLY A 76 -0.54 -3.52 8.06
C GLY A 76 0.22 -2.25 7.68
N PRO A 77 1.06 -2.33 6.63
CA PRO A 77 1.65 -1.14 6.02
C PRO A 77 0.57 -0.13 5.67
N CYS A 78 0.83 1.13 5.95
CA CYS A 78 -0.10 2.21 5.76
C CYS A 78 0.35 3.10 4.60
N LEU A 79 -0.61 3.43 3.74
CA LEU A 79 -0.37 4.13 2.49
C LEU A 79 -0.98 5.53 2.55
N ALA A 80 -0.15 6.57 2.43
CA ALA A 80 -0.57 7.97 2.54
C ALA A 80 -0.84 8.59 1.17
N CYS A 81 -2.06 9.07 0.94
CA CYS A 81 -2.41 9.80 -0.28
C CYS A 81 -1.55 11.07 -0.42
N PRO A 82 -0.84 11.27 -1.54
CA PRO A 82 0.15 12.34 -1.68
C PRO A 82 -0.47 13.75 -1.68
N ALA A 83 -1.77 13.87 -1.96
CA ALA A 83 -2.42 15.18 -2.05
C ALA A 83 -3.03 15.66 -0.73
N HIS A 84 -3.56 14.75 0.09
CA HIS A 84 -4.41 15.13 1.23
C HIS A 84 -4.11 14.35 2.51
N MET A 85 -3.09 13.49 2.51
CA MET A 85 -2.66 12.72 3.69
C MET A 85 -3.77 11.85 4.31
N TYR A 86 -4.67 11.34 3.45
CA TYR A 86 -5.57 10.25 3.81
C TYR A 86 -4.74 8.99 3.86
N VAL A 87 -4.71 8.34 5.02
CA VAL A 87 -3.88 7.18 5.26
C VAL A 87 -4.74 5.94 5.27
N PHE A 88 -4.38 4.96 4.46
CA PHE A 88 -5.11 3.70 4.31
C PHE A 88 -4.29 2.55 4.84
N ASP A 89 -4.87 1.74 5.73
CA ASP A 89 -4.29 0.45 6.11
C ASP A 89 -4.36 -0.51 4.92
N ALA A 90 -3.23 -1.07 4.49
CA ALA A 90 -3.18 -1.92 3.31
C ALA A 90 -3.83 -3.29 3.49
N GLN A 91 -4.03 -3.74 4.73
CA GLN A 91 -4.67 -5.02 5.02
C GLN A 91 -6.20 -4.92 4.85
N SER A 92 -6.82 -3.92 5.46
CA SER A 92 -8.27 -3.74 5.46
C SER A 92 -8.78 -2.75 4.42
N GLY A 93 -7.90 -1.87 3.91
CA GLY A 93 -8.24 -0.73 3.06
C GLY A 93 -8.84 0.46 3.83
N GLN A 94 -9.07 0.35 5.14
CA GLN A 94 -9.71 1.39 5.92
C GLN A 94 -8.86 2.65 5.98
N CYS A 95 -9.51 3.81 5.83
CA CYS A 95 -8.84 5.08 6.08
C CYS A 95 -8.78 5.34 7.58
N ILE A 96 -7.57 5.33 8.15
CA ILE A 96 -7.39 5.43 9.60
C ILE A 96 -7.39 6.88 10.09
N THR A 97 -7.01 7.83 9.24
CA THR A 97 -6.94 9.27 9.59
C THR A 97 -8.25 10.02 9.39
N GLN A 98 -9.21 9.45 8.66
CA GLN A 98 -10.51 10.09 8.40
C GLN A 98 -11.67 9.10 8.54
N PRO A 99 -12.39 9.07 9.68
CA PRO A 99 -13.39 8.04 9.98
C PRO A 99 -14.57 7.95 9.00
N ARG A 100 -14.87 9.04 8.30
CA ARG A 100 -15.97 9.12 7.32
C ARG A 100 -15.52 8.90 5.87
N ALA A 101 -14.22 8.71 5.63
CA ALA A 101 -13.73 8.44 4.30
C ALA A 101 -14.23 7.08 3.80
N ARG A 102 -14.26 6.92 2.47
CA ARG A 102 -14.45 5.61 1.85
C ARG A 102 -13.17 4.81 2.03
N ASP A 103 -13.31 3.53 2.37
CA ASP A 103 -12.17 2.61 2.40
C ASP A 103 -11.69 2.34 0.98
N ALA A 104 -10.39 2.13 0.82
CA ALA A 104 -9.79 1.63 -0.40
C ALA A 104 -10.16 0.16 -0.59
N ARG A 105 -10.43 -0.23 -1.85
CA ARG A 105 -10.54 -1.65 -2.19
C ARG A 105 -9.17 -2.30 -2.12
N THR A 106 -9.07 -3.42 -1.42
CA THR A 106 -7.89 -4.28 -1.38
C THR A 106 -8.09 -5.49 -2.28
N TYR A 107 -7.01 -6.03 -2.84
CA TYR A 107 -7.05 -7.13 -3.80
C TYR A 107 -6.20 -8.32 -3.34
N PRO A 108 -6.65 -9.56 -3.59
CA PRO A 108 -5.84 -10.75 -3.30
C PRO A 108 -4.58 -10.74 -4.17
N VAL A 109 -3.42 -10.85 -3.54
CA VAL A 109 -2.14 -11.06 -4.24
C VAL A 109 -1.59 -12.41 -3.85
N SER A 110 -1.19 -13.19 -4.84
CA SER A 110 -0.41 -14.40 -4.63
C SER A 110 0.88 -14.34 -5.43
N HIS A 111 1.88 -15.09 -5.01
CA HIS A 111 3.14 -15.14 -5.71
C HIS A 111 3.74 -16.55 -5.61
N GLU A 112 4.58 -16.88 -6.58
CA GLU A 112 5.39 -18.09 -6.56
C GLU A 112 6.82 -17.76 -6.95
N ARG A 113 7.76 -18.52 -6.42
CA ARG A 113 9.16 -18.43 -6.79
C ARG A 113 9.41 -19.38 -7.96
N GLY A 114 9.91 -18.84 -9.07
CA GLY A 114 10.35 -19.63 -10.20
C GLY A 114 11.76 -20.19 -9.99
N ASP A 115 12.05 -21.28 -10.72
CA ASP A 115 13.37 -21.90 -10.76
C ASP A 115 14.45 -20.98 -11.37
N ASP A 116 14.02 -19.98 -12.14
CA ASP A 116 14.83 -18.88 -12.68
C ASP A 116 15.21 -17.83 -11.64
N GLY A 117 14.80 -18.01 -10.38
CA GLY A 117 15.05 -17.07 -9.29
C GLY A 117 14.13 -15.84 -9.29
N MET A 118 13.19 -15.76 -10.23
CA MET A 118 12.22 -14.67 -10.33
C MET A 118 10.98 -14.97 -9.48
N VAL A 119 10.31 -13.92 -9.04
CA VAL A 119 9.00 -14.03 -8.38
C VAL A 119 7.91 -13.70 -9.39
N ARG A 120 7.01 -14.66 -9.63
CA ARG A 120 5.82 -14.45 -10.48
C ARG A 120 4.67 -14.02 -9.59
N VAL A 121 4.07 -12.87 -9.92
CA VAL A 121 3.01 -12.25 -9.13
C VAL A 121 1.69 -12.41 -9.86
N TYR A 122 0.66 -12.76 -9.10
CA TYR A 122 -0.70 -12.94 -9.57
C TYR A 122 -1.66 -12.08 -8.75
N LEU A 123 -2.63 -11.47 -9.42
CA LEU A 123 -3.62 -10.59 -8.82
C LEU A 123 -5.03 -11.16 -9.00
N GLY A 124 -5.81 -11.24 -7.93
CA GLY A 124 -7.23 -11.58 -7.99
C GLY A 124 -8.02 -10.49 -8.71
N ARG A 125 -8.94 -10.87 -9.61
CA ARG A 125 -9.73 -9.90 -10.40
C ARG A 125 -10.76 -9.11 -9.59
N GLU A 126 -11.20 -9.68 -8.47
CA GLU A 126 -12.20 -9.07 -7.60
C GLU A 126 -11.52 -8.56 -6.33
N PRO A 127 -11.96 -7.40 -5.81
CA PRO A 127 -11.49 -6.93 -4.52
C PRO A 127 -11.94 -7.89 -3.42
N HIS A 128 -11.22 -7.88 -2.30
CA HIS A 128 -11.68 -8.56 -1.11
C HIS A 128 -13.08 -8.06 -0.72
N ALA A 129 -13.96 -8.99 -0.36
CA ALA A 129 -15.21 -8.63 0.28
C ALA A 129 -14.90 -7.81 1.53
N LYS A 130 -15.58 -6.67 1.71
CA LYS A 130 -15.39 -5.87 2.91
C LYS A 130 -15.74 -6.73 4.12
N ALA A 131 -14.75 -7.00 4.96
CA ALA A 131 -15.00 -7.66 6.22
C ALA A 131 -15.90 -6.75 7.07
N ALA A 132 -16.87 -7.33 7.76
CA ALA A 132 -17.64 -6.64 8.79
C ALA A 132 -16.76 -6.49 10.05
N THR A 133 -15.65 -5.77 9.92
CA THR A 133 -14.76 -5.45 11.04
C THR A 133 -15.12 -4.09 11.61
N THR A 134 -14.98 -3.96 12.92
CA THR A 134 -15.02 -2.66 13.59
C THR A 134 -13.98 -1.75 12.93
N ARG A 135 -14.37 -0.53 12.56
CA ARG A 135 -13.45 0.43 11.96
C ARG A 135 -12.29 0.70 12.93
N ALA A 136 -11.07 0.38 12.51
CA ALA A 136 -9.84 0.71 13.22
C ALA A 136 -9.44 2.16 12.90
N THR A 137 -10.37 3.10 13.12
CA THR A 137 -10.07 4.53 13.00
C THR A 137 -9.40 5.00 14.26
N VAL A 138 -8.24 5.64 14.12
CA VAL A 138 -7.59 6.27 15.26
C VAL A 138 -8.32 7.57 15.63
N ASP A 139 -8.17 8.02 16.86
CA ASP A 139 -8.71 9.33 17.24
C ASP A 139 -7.99 10.47 16.49
N GLN A 140 -8.57 11.67 16.53
CA GLN A 140 -8.03 12.82 15.80
C GLN A 140 -6.61 13.19 16.24
N LYS A 141 -6.29 13.02 17.54
CA LYS A 141 -4.96 13.34 18.06
C LYS A 141 -3.92 12.42 17.42
N ARG A 142 -4.18 11.11 17.43
CA ARG A 142 -3.32 10.12 16.81
C ARG A 142 -3.24 10.28 15.29
N ALA A 143 -4.35 10.64 14.64
CA ALA A 143 -4.35 10.95 13.21
C ALA A 143 -3.39 12.12 12.89
N ASN A 144 -3.42 13.18 13.69
CA ASN A 144 -2.51 14.33 13.53
C ASN A 144 -1.05 13.92 13.75
N GLU A 145 -0.77 13.09 14.76
CA GLU A 145 0.58 12.56 15.00
C GLU A 145 1.11 11.78 13.80
N ILE A 146 0.31 10.87 13.23
CA ILE A 146 0.69 10.11 12.03
C ILE A 146 1.01 11.04 10.86
N GLN A 147 0.16 12.04 10.63
CA GLN A 147 0.35 13.00 9.53
C GLN A 147 1.62 13.84 9.72
N LEU A 148 1.92 14.28 10.93
CA LEU A 148 3.17 15.00 11.23
C LEU A 148 4.39 14.12 11.08
N SER A 149 4.35 12.86 11.54
CA SER A 149 5.44 11.90 11.36
C SER A 149 5.73 11.65 9.88
N LEU A 150 4.70 11.57 9.03
CA LEU A 150 4.90 11.45 7.58
C LEU A 150 5.63 12.66 6.98
N VAL A 151 5.27 13.87 7.41
CA VAL A 151 5.98 15.09 6.99
C VAL A 151 7.44 15.04 7.44
N GLU A 152 7.71 14.65 8.69
CA GLU A 152 9.05 14.53 9.23
C GLU A 152 9.89 13.48 8.47
N ILE A 153 9.32 12.31 8.19
CA ILE A 153 9.96 11.27 7.37
C ILE A 153 10.30 11.82 5.98
N GLY A 154 9.37 12.50 5.32
CA GLY A 154 9.58 13.10 4.02
C GLY A 154 10.68 14.16 4.02
N LEU A 155 10.70 15.03 5.03
CA LEU A 155 11.76 16.04 5.22
C LEU A 155 13.12 15.39 5.46
N ASN A 156 13.20 14.40 6.35
CA ASN A 156 14.44 13.68 6.66
C ASN A 156 14.99 12.93 5.44
N ARG A 157 14.11 12.32 4.61
CA ARG A 157 14.52 11.67 3.36
C ARG A 157 15.11 12.66 2.35
N ARG A 158 14.57 13.88 2.29
CA ARG A 158 14.96 14.89 1.29
C ARG A 158 16.17 15.70 1.70
N TYR A 159 16.27 16.09 2.97
CA TYR A 159 17.24 17.05 3.46
C TYR A 159 18.24 16.44 4.47
N GLY A 160 18.09 15.16 4.80
CA GLY A 160 18.79 14.53 5.91
C GLY A 160 18.15 14.86 7.25
N THR A 161 18.52 14.12 8.29
CA THR A 161 18.12 14.43 9.66
C THR A 161 18.73 15.76 10.05
N SER A 162 17.90 16.72 10.48
CA SER A 162 18.44 17.94 11.11
C SER A 162 19.08 17.54 12.43
N GLU A 163 20.41 17.43 12.45
CA GLU A 163 21.15 17.55 13.69
C GLU A 163 20.89 18.97 14.21
N VAL A 164 20.12 19.06 15.28
CA VAL A 164 19.89 20.32 15.99
C VAL A 164 21.26 20.82 16.44
N LEU A 165 21.72 21.92 15.85
CA LEU A 165 22.86 22.71 16.32
C LEU A 165 22.60 23.26 17.72
#